data_AF-A0A6J0SD85-F1
#
_entry.id   AF-A0A6J0SD85-F1
#
_cell.length_a   1.000
_cell.length_b   1.000
_cell.length_c   1.000
_cell.angle_alpha   90.00
_cell.angle_beta   90.00
_cell.angle_gamma   90.00
#
_symmetry.space_group_name_H-M   'P 1'
#
loop_
_entity.id
_entity.type
_entity.pdbx_description
1 polymer ?
#
loop_
_entity_poly.entity_id
_entity_poly.type
_entity_poly.pdbx_seq_one_letter_code
_entity_poly.pdbx_strand_id
1 'polypeptide(L)'
;TISVNTMRTPYTAPGESEILDLDDDLYLGGLPENKAGLVFPTEVWTALLNYGYVGCIRDLFIDGQSKDIRQMAEIQSTSGVKPSCSRETAKPCLSNPCKNNGVCRDGWNRYVCDCSGTGYLGRSCEREATVLSYDGSMFMKIQLPVVMHTEAEDVSLRFRSQRAYGILMATTSRESADTLRLELDAGRVKLTVNLESTNHSDIVYVSATKNTTLQCPKSAALGIQPCEHKPQKLFYRKETMLS
;
A
#
# COMPACT_ATOMS: atom_id res chain seq x y z
N THR A 1 25.11 2.15 17.62
CA THR A 1 25.50 1.36 16.42
C THR A 1 24.44 0.32 16.16
N ILE A 2 24.23 -0.08 14.91
CA ILE A 2 23.36 -1.21 14.52
C ILE A 2 24.25 -2.30 13.91
N SER A 3 23.91 -3.57 14.06
CA SER A 3 24.71 -4.69 13.54
C SER A 3 23.86 -5.73 12.84
N VAL A 4 24.26 -6.14 11.64
CA VAL A 4 23.62 -7.25 10.89
C VAL A 4 24.72 -8.24 10.49
N ASN A 5 24.58 -9.52 10.86
CA ASN A 5 25.59 -10.55 10.57
C ASN A 5 27.02 -10.12 10.95
N THR A 6 27.19 -9.60 12.17
CA THR A 6 28.44 -9.04 12.72
C THR A 6 28.98 -7.75 12.07
N MET A 7 28.38 -7.29 10.97
CA MET A 7 28.74 -6.03 10.32
C MET A 7 28.13 -4.87 11.07
N ARG A 8 28.98 -4.02 11.66
CA ARG A 8 28.56 -2.86 12.45
C ARG A 8 28.44 -1.63 11.57
N THR A 9 27.31 -0.94 11.71
CA THR A 9 27.06 0.37 11.11
C THR A 9 26.90 1.39 12.24
N PRO A 10 27.83 2.35 12.39
CA PRO A 10 27.64 3.44 13.34
C PRO A 10 26.57 4.41 12.86
N TYR A 11 25.91 5.06 13.80
CA TYR A 11 24.97 6.14 13.53
C TYR A 11 25.12 7.19 14.64
N THR A 12 24.79 8.43 14.28
CA THR A 12 24.70 9.55 15.21
C THR A 12 23.35 10.21 14.97
N ALA A 13 22.55 10.37 16.03
CA ALA A 13 21.31 11.11 15.93
C ALA A 13 21.64 12.62 15.77
N PRO A 14 20.88 13.36 14.95
CA PRO A 14 21.05 14.81 14.87
C PRO A 14 20.61 15.48 16.18
N GLY A 15 21.20 16.64 16.49
CA GLY A 15 20.89 17.41 17.70
C GLY A 15 21.78 17.07 18.91
N GLU A 16 21.36 17.53 20.09
CA GLU A 16 22.10 17.39 21.37
C GLU A 16 21.43 16.42 22.35
N SER A 17 20.29 15.82 21.98
CA SER A 17 19.57 14.89 22.85
C SER A 17 20.30 13.55 22.95
N GLU A 18 20.67 13.16 24.16
CA GLU A 18 21.38 11.90 24.43
C GLU A 18 20.45 10.76 24.90
N ILE A 19 19.22 11.09 25.30
CA ILE A 19 18.27 10.16 25.92
C ILE A 19 17.10 9.90 24.99
N LEU A 20 16.78 8.63 24.76
CA LEU A 20 15.53 8.18 24.15
C LEU A 20 14.61 7.70 25.28
N ASP A 21 13.60 8.50 25.60
CA ASP A 21 12.62 8.19 26.63
C ASP A 21 11.43 7.44 26.02
N LEU A 22 11.07 6.28 26.59
CA LEU A 22 10.01 5.40 26.12
C LEU A 22 9.07 5.11 27.30
N ASP A 23 7.78 5.40 27.16
CA ASP A 23 6.81 5.39 28.28
C ASP A 23 5.67 4.36 28.15
N ASP A 24 5.55 3.66 27.02
CA ASP A 24 4.45 2.71 26.72
C ASP A 24 4.94 1.42 26.02
N ASP A 25 4.01 0.64 25.46
CA ASP A 25 4.19 -0.66 24.82
C ASP A 25 5.26 -0.68 23.72
N LEU A 26 6.10 -1.72 23.75
CA LEU A 26 6.98 -2.09 22.64
C LEU A 26 6.29 -3.11 21.72
N TYR A 27 6.14 -2.78 20.44
CA TYR A 27 5.52 -3.67 19.45
C TYR A 27 6.54 -4.47 18.65
N LEU A 28 6.20 -5.72 18.35
CA LEU A 28 7.00 -6.61 17.51
C LEU A 28 6.14 -7.22 16.41
N GLY A 29 6.58 -7.10 15.15
CA GLY A 29 5.97 -7.76 14.01
C GLY A 29 4.79 -7.01 13.37
N GLY A 30 4.23 -6.01 14.03
CA GLY A 30 3.13 -5.20 13.50
C GLY A 30 2.58 -4.25 14.54
N LEU A 31 1.54 -3.53 14.17
CA LEU A 31 0.89 -2.53 15.01
C LEU A 31 -0.61 -2.83 15.11
N PRO A 32 -1.27 -2.55 16.24
CA PRO A 32 -2.70 -2.74 16.39
C PRO A 32 -3.48 -1.76 15.50
N GLU A 33 -4.56 -2.23 14.89
CA GLU A 33 -5.48 -1.38 14.16
C GLU A 33 -6.29 -0.52 15.15
N ASN A 34 -6.39 0.79 14.88
CA ASN A 34 -7.24 1.73 15.62
C ASN A 34 -6.97 1.86 17.14
N LYS A 35 -5.73 1.71 17.61
CA LYS A 35 -5.40 2.04 19.01
C LYS A 35 -5.45 3.57 19.18
N ALA A 36 -6.43 4.06 19.92
CA ALA A 36 -6.55 5.48 20.24
C ALA A 36 -5.27 5.98 20.93
N GLY A 37 -4.74 7.12 20.47
CA GLY A 37 -3.52 7.73 21.02
C GLY A 37 -2.21 7.25 20.40
N LEU A 38 -2.21 6.24 19.53
CA LEU A 38 -1.00 5.81 18.84
C LEU A 38 -0.69 6.78 17.68
N VAL A 39 0.38 7.56 17.80
CA VAL A 39 0.88 8.47 16.76
C VAL A 39 2.01 7.79 16.02
N PHE A 40 1.90 7.69 14.69
CA PHE A 40 2.95 7.13 13.85
C PHE A 40 3.80 8.26 13.25
N PRO A 41 5.12 8.27 13.52
CA PRO A 41 6.03 9.19 12.84
C PRO A 41 6.00 8.95 11.33
N THR A 42 6.07 10.02 10.54
CA THR A 42 5.96 9.94 9.08
C THR A 42 7.13 9.21 8.44
N GLU A 43 8.26 9.14 9.14
CA GLU A 43 9.49 8.47 8.72
C GLU A 43 9.34 6.93 8.73
N VAL A 44 8.36 6.39 9.49
CA VAL A 44 8.09 4.95 9.57
C VAL A 44 7.03 4.55 8.55
N TRP A 45 7.41 4.54 7.28
CA TRP A 45 6.48 4.32 6.16
C TRP A 45 5.67 3.02 6.27
N THR A 46 6.27 1.94 6.79
CA THR A 46 5.59 0.66 6.93
C THR A 46 4.39 0.70 7.88
N ALA A 47 4.41 1.61 8.87
CA ALA A 47 3.28 1.78 9.79
C ALA A 47 2.07 2.38 9.05
N LEU A 48 2.27 3.49 8.34
CA LEU A 48 1.22 4.19 7.61
C LEU A 48 0.71 3.42 6.37
N LEU A 49 1.59 2.63 5.74
CA LEU A 49 1.22 1.73 4.64
C LEU A 49 0.60 0.40 5.11
N ASN A 50 0.47 0.18 6.43
CA ASN A 50 -0.04 -1.05 7.03
C ASN A 50 0.74 -2.31 6.59
N TYR A 51 2.05 -2.18 6.42
CA TYR A 51 2.94 -3.29 6.06
C TYR A 51 3.52 -3.96 7.31
N GLY A 52 2.66 -4.71 8.00
CA GLY A 52 3.08 -5.59 9.09
C GLY A 52 4.06 -6.67 8.62
N TYR A 53 4.99 -7.05 9.49
CA TYR A 53 5.98 -8.08 9.21
C TYR A 53 5.33 -9.46 9.17
N VAL A 54 5.75 -10.29 8.21
CA VAL A 54 5.37 -11.70 8.13
C VAL A 54 6.63 -12.53 7.90
N GLY A 55 6.98 -13.37 8.87
CA GLY A 55 8.20 -14.17 8.84
C GLY A 55 8.48 -14.82 10.19
N CYS A 56 9.76 -15.00 10.50
CA CYS A 56 10.20 -15.62 11.74
C CYS A 56 11.13 -14.72 12.52
N ILE A 57 10.95 -14.69 13.84
CA ILE A 57 11.82 -14.00 14.79
C ILE A 57 12.15 -14.99 15.90
N ARG A 58 13.39 -14.96 16.38
CA ARG A 58 13.85 -15.70 17.56
C ARG A 58 14.94 -14.90 18.26
N ASP A 59 15.33 -15.35 19.46
CA ASP A 59 16.47 -14.82 20.21
C ASP A 59 16.36 -13.31 20.48
N LEU A 60 15.20 -12.86 20.99
CA LEU A 60 15.00 -11.46 21.38
C LEU A 60 15.73 -11.14 22.69
N PHE A 61 16.60 -10.14 22.65
CA PHE A 61 17.25 -9.57 23.83
C PHE A 61 16.91 -8.09 23.96
N ILE A 62 16.55 -7.67 25.17
CA ILE A 62 16.35 -6.26 25.53
C ILE A 62 17.28 -5.98 26.71
N ASP A 63 18.15 -4.98 26.57
CA ASP A 63 19.18 -4.63 27.56
C ASP A 63 20.05 -5.82 28.01
N GLY A 64 20.37 -6.70 27.05
CA GLY A 64 21.15 -7.92 27.30
C GLY A 64 20.37 -9.07 27.94
N GLN A 65 19.08 -8.90 28.25
CA GLN A 65 18.23 -9.94 28.82
C GLN A 65 17.40 -10.64 27.75
N SER A 66 17.48 -11.97 27.72
CA SER A 66 16.66 -12.81 26.84
C SER A 66 15.17 -12.70 27.22
N LYS A 67 14.29 -12.60 26.21
CA LYS A 67 12.83 -12.58 26.38
C LYS A 67 12.20 -13.77 25.65
N ASP A 68 11.34 -14.53 26.33
CA ASP A 68 10.60 -15.64 25.73
C ASP A 68 9.38 -15.13 24.96
N ILE A 69 9.61 -14.77 23.70
CA ILE A 69 8.57 -14.25 22.80
C ILE A 69 7.47 -15.28 22.47
N ARG A 70 7.75 -16.58 22.58
CA ARG A 70 6.74 -17.62 22.34
C ARG A 70 5.74 -17.64 23.50
N GLN A 71 6.26 -17.67 24.73
CA GLN A 71 5.42 -17.63 25.93
C GLN A 71 4.58 -16.36 25.98
N MET A 72 5.17 -15.20 25.63
CA MET A 72 4.45 -13.93 25.56
C MET A 72 3.27 -13.98 24.55
N ALA A 73 3.49 -14.51 23.35
CA ALA A 73 2.44 -14.63 22.34
C ALA A 73 1.30 -15.59 22.74
N GLU A 74 1.63 -16.68 23.44
CA GLU A 74 0.63 -17.63 23.97
C GLU A 74 -0.25 -16.97 25.04
N ILE A 75 0.36 -16.24 25.98
CA ILE A 75 -0.37 -15.53 27.04
C ILE A 75 -1.29 -14.45 26.46
N GLN A 76 -0.82 -13.73 25.44
CA GLN A 76 -1.60 -12.68 24.78
C GLN A 76 -2.65 -13.22 23.79
N SER A 77 -2.67 -14.53 23.54
CA SER A 77 -3.55 -15.16 22.53
C SER A 77 -3.45 -14.47 21.16
N THR A 78 -2.24 -14.10 20.75
CA THR A 78 -2.02 -13.30 19.54
C THR A 78 -2.41 -14.08 18.29
N SER A 79 -3.42 -13.59 17.56
CA SER A 79 -3.87 -14.20 16.31
C SER A 79 -2.77 -14.17 15.24
N GLY A 80 -2.63 -15.27 14.48
CA GLY A 80 -1.68 -15.37 13.38
C GLY A 80 -0.25 -15.75 13.77
N VAL A 81 0.06 -15.89 15.07
CA VAL A 81 1.38 -16.35 15.55
C VAL A 81 1.38 -17.87 15.69
N LYS A 82 2.44 -18.52 15.20
CA LYS A 82 2.69 -19.97 15.38
C LYS A 82 3.98 -20.17 16.18
N PRO A 83 4.06 -21.17 17.07
CA PRO A 83 5.22 -21.38 17.96
C PRO A 83 6.44 -21.98 17.25
N SER A 84 6.41 -22.13 15.92
CA SER A 84 7.50 -22.73 15.15
C SER A 84 7.75 -21.94 13.87
N CYS A 85 9.00 -21.98 13.43
CA CYS A 85 9.43 -21.42 12.16
C CYS A 85 9.85 -22.56 11.23
N SER A 86 8.99 -22.87 10.25
CA SER A 86 9.35 -23.75 9.14
C SER A 86 8.98 -23.07 7.84
N ARG A 87 9.84 -23.20 6.84
CA ARG A 87 9.54 -22.76 5.48
C ARG A 87 8.85 -23.91 4.76
N GLU A 88 7.60 -23.70 4.35
CA GLU A 88 6.89 -24.68 3.54
C GLU A 88 7.60 -24.88 2.20
N THR A 89 7.75 -26.14 1.78
CA THR A 89 8.47 -26.51 0.56
C THR A 89 7.63 -26.26 -0.69
N ALA A 90 6.31 -26.42 -0.59
CA ALA A 90 5.38 -26.15 -1.66
C ALA A 90 5.23 -24.63 -1.85
N LYS A 91 5.48 -24.13 -3.06
CA LYS A 91 5.23 -22.74 -3.41
C LYS A 91 3.72 -22.48 -3.45
N PRO A 92 3.17 -21.58 -2.61
CA PRO A 92 1.73 -21.35 -2.52
C PRO A 92 1.06 -21.00 -3.84
N CYS A 93 1.75 -20.27 -4.74
CA CYS A 93 1.20 -19.87 -6.03
C CYS A 93 1.04 -21.00 -7.05
N LEU A 94 1.65 -22.17 -6.85
CA LEU A 94 1.50 -23.30 -7.78
C LEU A 94 0.05 -23.81 -7.87
N SER A 95 -0.75 -23.59 -6.82
CA SER A 95 -2.17 -23.91 -6.81
C SER A 95 -3.03 -22.92 -7.62
N ASN A 96 -2.44 -21.88 -8.19
CA ASN A 96 -3.11 -20.76 -8.87
C ASN A 96 -4.29 -20.19 -8.05
N PRO A 97 -4.06 -19.74 -6.80
CA PRO A 97 -5.14 -19.35 -5.90
C PRO A 97 -5.80 -18.01 -6.26
N CYS A 98 -5.15 -17.17 -7.07
CA CYS A 98 -5.67 -15.86 -7.47
C CYS A 98 -6.63 -15.99 -8.65
N LYS A 99 -7.91 -15.67 -8.43
CA LYS A 99 -8.96 -15.68 -9.45
C LYS A 99 -8.87 -14.46 -10.36
N ASN A 100 -9.66 -14.46 -11.43
CA ASN A 100 -9.92 -13.29 -12.27
C ASN A 100 -8.66 -12.60 -12.82
N ASN A 101 -7.64 -13.40 -13.14
CA ASN A 101 -6.32 -12.95 -13.61
C ASN A 101 -5.54 -12.08 -12.60
N GLY A 102 -5.79 -12.26 -11.30
CA GLY A 102 -4.94 -11.66 -10.27
C GLY A 102 -3.52 -12.22 -10.33
N VAL A 103 -2.52 -11.37 -10.08
CA VAL A 103 -1.11 -11.79 -10.11
C VAL A 103 -0.75 -12.41 -8.78
N CYS A 104 -0.34 -13.68 -8.79
CA CYS A 104 0.09 -14.38 -7.58
C CYS A 104 1.57 -14.12 -7.27
N ARG A 105 1.88 -13.86 -6.00
CA ARG A 105 3.24 -13.81 -5.46
C ARG A 105 3.39 -14.78 -4.28
N ASP A 106 4.47 -15.55 -4.27
CA ASP A 106 4.82 -16.42 -3.16
C ASP A 106 5.30 -15.57 -1.96
N GLY A 107 4.63 -15.69 -0.82
CA GLY A 107 5.04 -15.09 0.45
C GLY A 107 5.50 -16.14 1.46
N TRP A 108 5.78 -15.70 2.70
CA TRP A 108 6.13 -16.62 3.79
C TRP A 108 4.92 -17.48 4.19
N ASN A 109 4.93 -18.76 3.78
CA ASN A 109 3.87 -19.75 4.00
C ASN A 109 2.45 -19.26 3.63
N ARG A 110 2.37 -18.40 2.60
CA ARG A 110 1.11 -17.88 2.06
C ARG A 110 1.28 -17.41 0.62
N TYR A 111 0.18 -17.37 -0.13
CA TYR A 111 0.11 -16.63 -1.38
C TYR A 111 -0.36 -15.20 -1.13
N VAL A 112 0.04 -14.27 -1.99
CA VAL A 112 -0.45 -12.90 -2.03
C VAL A 112 -0.97 -12.61 -3.43
N CYS A 113 -2.21 -12.18 -3.54
CA CYS A 113 -2.82 -11.82 -4.82
C CYS A 113 -2.82 -10.31 -5.01
N ASP A 114 -2.17 -9.84 -6.09
CA ASP A 114 -2.41 -8.50 -6.60
C ASP A 114 -3.66 -8.52 -7.49
N CYS A 115 -4.77 -8.05 -6.92
CA CYS A 115 -6.05 -7.92 -7.61
C CYS A 115 -6.22 -6.57 -8.29
N SER A 116 -5.29 -5.62 -8.10
CA SER A 116 -5.42 -4.30 -8.69
C SER A 116 -5.45 -4.44 -10.22
N GLY A 117 -6.39 -3.79 -10.89
CA GLY A 117 -6.60 -3.93 -12.33
C GLY A 117 -7.44 -5.14 -12.80
N THR A 118 -7.86 -6.03 -11.90
CA THR A 118 -8.77 -7.15 -12.27
C THR A 118 -10.23 -6.72 -12.27
N GLY A 119 -10.61 -5.76 -11.43
CA GLY A 119 -12.02 -5.41 -11.18
C GLY A 119 -12.62 -6.24 -10.04
N TYR A 120 -11.76 -6.96 -9.33
CA TYR A 120 -12.08 -7.76 -8.17
C TYR A 120 -11.17 -7.37 -7.00
N LEU A 121 -11.60 -7.70 -5.80
CA LEU A 121 -10.91 -7.51 -4.53
C LEU A 121 -11.10 -8.74 -3.64
N GLY A 122 -10.48 -8.73 -2.46
CA GLY A 122 -10.46 -9.87 -1.54
C GLY A 122 -9.16 -10.67 -1.63
N ARG A 123 -9.01 -11.67 -0.76
CA ARG A 123 -7.75 -12.40 -0.56
C ARG A 123 -7.29 -13.15 -1.82
N SER A 124 -8.24 -13.60 -2.63
CA SER A 124 -8.03 -14.37 -3.86
C SER A 124 -8.67 -13.71 -5.09
N CYS A 125 -8.95 -12.40 -5.03
CA CYS A 125 -9.64 -11.66 -6.09
C CYS A 125 -11.03 -12.24 -6.43
N GLU A 126 -11.74 -12.75 -5.44
CA GLU A 126 -13.00 -13.47 -5.61
C GLU A 126 -14.26 -12.59 -5.55
N ARG A 127 -14.15 -11.37 -5.01
CA ARG A 127 -15.26 -10.44 -4.85
C ARG A 127 -15.21 -9.36 -5.90
N GLU A 128 -16.31 -9.07 -6.56
CA GLU A 128 -16.38 -7.98 -7.54
C GLU A 128 -16.18 -6.62 -6.85
N ALA A 129 -15.44 -5.72 -7.49
CA ALA A 129 -15.20 -4.38 -6.99
C ALA A 129 -16.36 -3.44 -7.37
N THR A 130 -16.77 -2.59 -6.43
CA THR A 130 -17.82 -1.59 -6.66
C THR A 130 -17.41 -0.58 -7.72
N VAL A 131 -18.36 -0.24 -8.61
CA VAL A 131 -18.19 0.79 -9.64
C VAL A 131 -18.97 2.04 -9.26
N LEU A 132 -18.35 3.20 -9.40
CA LEU A 132 -19.00 4.51 -9.24
C LEU A 132 -19.07 5.22 -10.59
N SER A 133 -20.22 5.82 -10.89
CA SER A 133 -20.47 6.58 -12.12
C SER A 133 -20.51 8.08 -11.83
N TYR A 134 -19.89 8.88 -12.69
CA TYR A 134 -19.81 10.33 -12.56
C TYR A 134 -20.23 10.98 -13.87
N ASP A 135 -21.15 11.94 -13.81
CA ASP A 135 -21.65 12.69 -14.98
C ASP A 135 -20.95 14.04 -15.20
N GLY A 136 -20.04 14.41 -14.29
CA GLY A 136 -19.33 15.70 -14.28
C GLY A 136 -19.88 16.71 -13.27
N SER A 137 -20.99 16.41 -12.60
CA SER A 137 -21.55 17.22 -11.49
C SER A 137 -21.50 16.50 -10.13
N MET A 138 -21.13 15.22 -10.13
CA MET A 138 -21.05 14.36 -8.95
C MET A 138 -19.66 14.37 -8.32
N PHE A 139 -19.60 14.10 -7.02
CA PHE A 139 -18.35 13.86 -6.29
C PHE A 139 -18.54 12.76 -5.24
N MET A 140 -17.43 12.13 -4.84
CA MET A 140 -17.35 11.26 -3.67
C MET A 140 -16.23 11.79 -2.79
N LYS A 141 -16.50 11.97 -1.49
CA LYS A 141 -15.51 12.44 -0.53
C LYS A 141 -15.36 11.43 0.60
N ILE A 142 -14.13 11.06 0.90
CA ILE A 142 -13.77 10.29 2.10
C ILE A 142 -13.16 11.28 3.09
N GLN A 143 -13.86 11.55 4.18
CA GLN A 143 -13.32 12.36 5.26
C GLN A 143 -12.65 11.43 6.27
N LEU A 144 -11.32 11.55 6.38
CA LEU A 144 -10.55 10.80 7.36
C LEU A 144 -10.89 11.32 8.77
N PRO A 145 -10.93 10.41 9.77
CA PRO A 145 -11.30 10.77 11.14
C PRO A 145 -10.26 11.68 11.82
N VAL A 146 -9.00 11.58 11.40
CA VAL A 146 -7.87 12.37 11.91
C VAL A 146 -7.10 12.93 10.72
N VAL A 147 -6.43 14.08 10.92
CA VAL A 147 -5.50 14.64 9.94
C VAL A 147 -4.34 13.65 9.77
N MET A 148 -3.99 13.34 8.52
CA MET A 148 -2.92 12.40 8.19
C MET A 148 -1.75 13.16 7.60
N HIS A 149 -0.55 12.84 8.07
CA HIS A 149 0.71 13.24 7.47
C HIS A 149 1.40 11.97 7.01
N THR A 150 1.83 11.91 5.75
CA THR A 150 2.45 10.73 5.14
C THR A 150 3.63 11.16 4.27
N GLU A 151 4.70 10.37 4.28
CA GLU A 151 5.84 10.52 3.36
C GLU A 151 5.82 9.50 2.22
N ALA A 152 5.01 8.46 2.36
CA ALA A 152 4.87 7.38 1.39
C ALA A 152 3.41 6.92 1.30
N GLU A 153 2.93 6.78 0.07
CA GLU A 153 1.58 6.33 -0.26
C GLU A 153 1.60 5.23 -1.32
N ASP A 154 0.67 4.28 -1.22
CA ASP A 154 0.36 3.30 -2.26
C ASP A 154 -1.07 3.54 -2.78
N VAL A 155 -1.16 4.11 -3.98
CA VAL A 155 -2.42 4.52 -4.59
C VAL A 155 -2.63 3.76 -5.90
N SER A 156 -3.75 3.04 -5.98
CA SER A 156 -4.19 2.39 -7.21
C SER A 156 -5.68 2.57 -7.45
N LEU A 157 -6.05 2.85 -8.69
CA LEU A 157 -7.44 3.00 -9.11
C LEU A 157 -7.65 2.52 -10.54
N ARG A 158 -8.92 2.34 -10.90
CA ARG A 158 -9.38 1.98 -12.24
C ARG A 158 -10.34 3.04 -12.76
N PHE A 159 -10.12 3.51 -13.98
CA PHE A 159 -10.99 4.52 -14.58
C PHE A 159 -11.27 4.24 -16.06
N ARG A 160 -12.34 4.84 -16.55
CA ARG A 160 -12.71 4.90 -17.97
C ARG A 160 -13.38 6.24 -18.23
N SER A 161 -12.90 6.97 -19.23
CA SER A 161 -13.47 8.26 -19.65
C SER A 161 -13.32 8.44 -21.15
N GLN A 162 -14.26 9.16 -21.76
CA GLN A 162 -14.13 9.67 -23.13
C GLN A 162 -13.49 11.07 -23.15
N ARG A 163 -13.44 11.75 -22.01
CA ARG A 163 -12.84 13.08 -21.88
C ARG A 163 -11.32 12.96 -21.81
N ALA A 164 -10.62 13.87 -22.50
CA ALA A 164 -9.17 14.00 -22.42
C ALA A 164 -8.69 14.72 -21.14
N TYR A 165 -9.61 15.32 -20.38
CA TYR A 165 -9.33 16.10 -19.18
C TYR A 165 -10.30 15.72 -18.05
N GLY A 166 -9.81 15.76 -16.81
CA GLY A 166 -10.64 15.59 -15.61
C GLY A 166 -9.87 15.04 -14.42
N ILE A 167 -10.31 15.38 -13.22
CA ILE A 167 -9.78 14.86 -11.97
C ILE A 167 -10.14 13.37 -11.81
N LEU A 168 -9.18 12.55 -11.36
CA LEU A 168 -9.43 11.15 -10.97
C LEU A 168 -9.46 11.02 -9.44
N MET A 169 -8.48 11.60 -8.75
CA MET A 169 -8.46 11.73 -7.30
C MET A 169 -7.56 12.88 -6.87
N ALA A 170 -7.81 13.42 -5.67
CA ALA A 170 -6.90 14.35 -5.00
C ALA A 170 -6.99 14.15 -3.49
N THR A 171 -5.84 14.22 -2.81
CA THR A 171 -5.81 14.55 -1.39
C THR A 171 -5.90 16.07 -1.23
N THR A 172 -6.57 16.52 -0.16
CA THR A 172 -6.76 17.95 0.11
C THR A 172 -6.56 18.23 1.59
N SER A 173 -5.79 19.25 1.91
CA SER A 173 -5.67 19.81 3.26
C SER A 173 -6.63 21.00 3.45
N ARG A 174 -7.05 21.26 4.69
CA ARG A 174 -7.79 22.49 5.06
C ARG A 174 -6.86 23.65 5.39
N GLU A 175 -5.61 23.34 5.68
CA GLU A 175 -4.63 24.27 6.25
C GLU A 175 -3.49 24.59 5.28
N SER A 176 -3.38 23.81 4.19
CA SER A 176 -2.33 23.98 3.18
C SER A 176 -2.84 23.67 1.77
N ALA A 177 -2.07 24.07 0.77
CA ALA A 177 -2.23 23.71 -0.63
C ALA A 177 -1.63 22.32 -0.98
N ASP A 178 -1.28 21.51 0.03
CA ASP A 178 -0.70 20.19 -0.16
C ASP A 178 -1.67 19.26 -0.89
N THR A 179 -1.19 18.58 -1.92
CA THR A 179 -2.01 17.64 -2.67
C THR A 179 -1.18 16.57 -3.36
N LEU A 180 -1.65 15.33 -3.30
CA LEU A 180 -1.33 14.25 -4.22
C LEU A 180 -2.53 14.10 -5.14
N ARG A 181 -2.35 14.43 -6.42
CA ARG A 181 -3.42 14.52 -7.42
C ARG A 181 -3.15 13.63 -8.63
N LEU A 182 -4.13 12.82 -9.01
CA LEU A 182 -4.15 12.10 -10.29
C LEU A 182 -5.22 12.72 -11.18
N GLU A 183 -4.83 13.12 -12.39
CA GLU A 183 -5.73 13.74 -13.36
C GLU A 183 -5.46 13.25 -14.78
N LEU A 184 -6.48 13.35 -15.63
CA LEU A 184 -6.33 13.29 -17.08
C LEU A 184 -5.92 14.68 -17.59
N ASP A 185 -4.82 14.72 -18.32
CA ASP A 185 -4.28 15.92 -18.96
C ASP A 185 -3.89 15.58 -20.41
N ALA A 186 -4.67 16.10 -21.36
CA ALA A 186 -4.55 15.81 -22.78
C ALA A 186 -4.53 14.28 -23.08
N GLY A 187 -5.39 13.52 -22.40
CA GLY A 187 -5.53 12.06 -22.58
C GLY A 187 -4.44 11.22 -21.92
N ARG A 188 -3.49 11.86 -21.21
CA ARG A 188 -2.47 11.18 -20.40
C ARG A 188 -2.83 11.26 -18.94
N VAL A 189 -2.35 10.31 -18.14
CA VAL A 189 -2.45 10.42 -16.69
C VAL A 189 -1.28 11.24 -16.17
N LYS A 190 -1.60 12.26 -15.37
CA LYS A 190 -0.65 13.13 -14.72
C LYS A 190 -0.80 12.98 -13.20
N LEU A 191 0.31 12.67 -12.55
CA LEU A 191 0.48 12.77 -11.11
C LEU A 191 1.08 14.14 -10.79
N THR A 192 0.49 14.83 -9.83
CA THR A 192 1.05 16.05 -9.23
C THR A 192 1.18 15.82 -7.73
N VAL A 193 2.36 16.04 -7.19
CA VAL A 193 2.62 16.09 -5.74
C VAL A 193 3.05 17.52 -5.41
N ASN A 194 2.24 18.22 -4.64
CA ASN A 194 2.53 19.56 -4.17
C ASN A 194 2.69 19.53 -2.65
N LEU A 195 3.82 20.03 -2.15
CA LEU A 195 4.12 20.14 -0.72
C LEU A 195 4.52 21.60 -0.41
N GLU A 196 3.55 22.40 0.05
CA GLU A 196 3.65 23.82 0.37
C GLU A 196 4.79 24.12 1.36
N SER A 197 4.97 23.27 2.37
CA SER A 197 6.04 23.41 3.37
C SER A 197 7.45 23.40 2.77
N THR A 198 7.62 22.81 1.59
CA THR A 198 8.91 22.70 0.89
C THR A 198 9.01 23.63 -0.32
N ASN A 199 7.95 24.37 -0.65
CA ASN A 199 7.80 25.11 -1.91
C ASN A 199 8.20 24.27 -3.14
N HIS A 200 7.88 22.97 -3.08
CA HIS A 200 8.29 21.97 -4.06
C HIS A 200 7.05 21.34 -4.70
N SER A 201 7.05 21.30 -6.02
CA SER A 201 5.98 20.67 -6.81
C SER A 201 6.59 19.71 -7.81
N ASP A 202 6.34 18.41 -7.61
CA ASP A 202 6.74 17.36 -8.53
C ASP A 202 5.58 17.00 -9.46
N ILE A 203 5.88 16.94 -10.77
CA ILE A 203 4.92 16.51 -11.78
C ILE A 203 5.49 15.32 -12.52
N VAL A 204 4.77 14.20 -12.47
CA VAL A 204 5.16 12.96 -13.11
C VAL A 204 4.03 12.50 -14.03
N TYR A 205 4.34 12.26 -15.30
CA TYR A 205 3.40 11.58 -16.20
C TYR A 205 3.52 10.08 -15.98
N VAL A 206 2.46 9.48 -15.45
CA VAL A 206 2.46 8.05 -15.12
C VAL A 206 1.99 7.27 -16.34
N SER A 207 2.77 6.27 -16.75
CA SER A 207 2.34 5.37 -17.83
C SER A 207 1.18 4.50 -17.35
N ALA A 208 -0.01 4.71 -17.93
CA ALA A 208 -1.11 3.77 -17.79
C ALA A 208 -0.82 2.54 -18.67
N THR A 209 -0.59 1.37 -18.08
CA THR A 209 -0.53 0.12 -18.86
C THR A 209 -1.91 -0.15 -19.46
N LYS A 210 -2.05 0.07 -20.77
CA LYS A 210 -3.14 -0.49 -21.59
C LYS A 210 -2.95 -2.00 -21.64
N ASN A 211 -3.53 -2.74 -20.71
CA ASN A 211 -3.62 -4.19 -20.85
C ASN A 211 -4.84 -4.53 -21.72
N THR A 212 -4.73 -4.34 -23.04
CA THR A 212 -5.80 -4.65 -24.00
C THR A 212 -5.25 -5.29 -25.26
N THR A 213 -5.45 -6.60 -25.40
CA THR A 213 -5.96 -7.16 -26.66
C THR A 213 -7.47 -6.89 -26.68
N LEU A 214 -7.98 -6.20 -27.70
CA LEU A 214 -9.43 -6.10 -27.92
C LEU A 214 -9.98 -7.53 -28.15
N GLN A 215 -10.77 -8.06 -27.23
CA GLN A 215 -11.70 -9.15 -27.52
C GLN A 215 -13.08 -8.53 -27.71
N CYS A 216 -13.40 -8.11 -28.93
CA CYS A 216 -14.79 -7.91 -29.32
C CYS A 216 -15.35 -9.28 -29.75
N PRO A 217 -16.47 -9.77 -29.17
CA PRO A 217 -17.15 -10.95 -29.70
C PRO A 217 -17.58 -10.66 -31.15
N LYS A 218 -17.63 -11.69 -32.02
CA LYS A 218 -17.99 -11.53 -33.45
C LYS A 218 -19.34 -10.81 -33.66
N SER A 219 -20.23 -10.83 -32.66
CA SER A 219 -21.51 -10.10 -32.66
C SER A 219 -21.38 -8.57 -32.56
N ALA A 220 -20.27 -8.04 -32.03
CA ALA A 220 -20.02 -6.60 -31.94
C ALA A 220 -19.59 -5.99 -33.30
N ALA A 221 -19.00 -6.79 -34.21
CA ALA A 221 -18.71 -6.36 -35.58
C ALA A 221 -19.98 -6.14 -36.43
N LEU A 222 -21.12 -6.68 -35.97
CA LEU A 222 -22.45 -6.54 -36.58
C LEU A 222 -23.31 -5.47 -35.90
N GLY A 223 -22.78 -4.70 -34.94
CA GLY A 223 -23.49 -3.60 -34.28
C GLY A 223 -24.55 -4.01 -33.25
N ILE A 224 -24.58 -5.28 -32.84
CA ILE A 224 -25.65 -5.84 -31.98
C ILE A 224 -25.31 -5.70 -30.47
N GLN A 225 -24.05 -5.44 -30.10
CA GLN A 225 -23.63 -5.32 -28.70
C GLN A 225 -22.41 -4.38 -28.55
N PRO A 226 -22.34 -3.51 -27.52
CA PRO A 226 -21.20 -2.61 -27.32
C PRO A 226 -19.93 -3.39 -26.91
N CYS A 227 -18.76 -3.05 -27.48
CA CYS A 227 -17.49 -3.63 -27.03
C CYS A 227 -17.19 -3.16 -25.59
N GLU A 228 -17.02 -4.11 -24.67
CA GLU A 228 -16.57 -3.82 -23.31
C GLU A 228 -15.11 -3.35 -23.33
N HIS A 229 -14.84 -2.09 -22.96
CA HIS A 229 -13.48 -1.62 -22.72
C HIS A 229 -13.16 -1.75 -21.24
N LYS A 230 -12.07 -2.47 -20.93
CA LYS A 230 -11.62 -2.68 -19.56
C LYS A 230 -10.88 -1.44 -19.01
N PRO A 231 -11.08 -1.10 -17.72
CA PRO A 231 -10.47 0.07 -17.11
C PRO A 231 -8.93 0.00 -17.06
N GLN A 232 -8.29 1.17 -17.20
CA GLN A 232 -6.84 1.37 -17.08
C GLN A 232 -6.39 1.32 -15.61
N LYS A 233 -5.16 0.87 -15.36
CA LYS A 233 -4.55 0.70 -14.02
C LYS A 233 -3.41 1.70 -13.82
N LEU A 234 -3.31 2.28 -12.63
CA LEU A 234 -2.23 3.15 -12.20
C LEU A 234 -1.60 2.62 -10.92
N PHE A 235 -0.28 2.75 -10.84
CA PHE A 235 0.50 2.55 -9.63
C PHE A 235 1.41 3.74 -9.46
N TYR A 236 1.41 4.31 -8.26
CA TYR A 236 2.45 5.22 -7.82
C TYR A 236 2.99 4.70 -6.49
N ARG A 237 4.31 4.55 -6.43
CA ARG A 237 5.06 4.34 -5.21
C ARG A 237 6.18 5.37 -5.25
N LYS A 238 6.23 6.27 -4.27
CA LYS A 238 7.39 7.15 -4.10
C LYS A 238 8.54 6.28 -3.60
N GLU A 239 9.40 5.81 -4.51
CA GLU A 239 10.70 5.24 -4.14
C GLU A 239 11.64 6.41 -3.89
N THR A 240 11.64 6.94 -2.67
CA THR A 240 12.75 7.80 -2.24
C THR A 240 13.97 6.91 -2.18
N MET A 241 14.84 6.98 -3.19
CA MET A 241 16.19 6.42 -3.11
C MET A 241 16.89 7.12 -1.95
N LEU A 242 17.06 6.42 -0.83
CA LEU A 242 18.08 6.77 0.14
C LEU A 242 19.42 6.34 -0.47
N SER A 243 20.19 7.33 -0.92
CA SER A 243 21.66 7.25 -1.02
C SER A 243 22.26 7.33 0.37
#